data_AF-W1Y2K2-F1
#
_entry.id   AF-W1Y2K2-F1
#
_cell.length_a   1.000
_cell.length_b   1.000
_cell.length_c   1.000
_cell.angle_alpha   90.00
_cell.angle_beta   90.00
_cell.angle_gamma   90.00
#
_symmetry.space_group_name_H-M   'P 1'
#
loop_
_entity.id
_entity.type
_entity.pdbx_description
1 polymer ?
#
loop_
_entity_poly.entity_id
_entity_poly.type
_entity_poly.pdbx_seq_one_letter_code
_entity_poly.pdbx_strand_id
1 'polypeptide(L)' 'ADDWTWNDVWYAFLLGGMSGTVVGLLCYYLMSVRMRPGREIMTAIKREQFYVAYQPVVDTQALRVTGLEVLLRWRHP' A
#
# COMPACT_ATOMS: atom_id res chain seq x y z
N ALA A 1 -25.37 -24.82 -40.17
CA ALA A 1 -25.25 -23.67 -39.26
C ALA A 1 -25.55 -24.23 -37.89
N ASP A 2 -24.58 -24.21 -36.98
CA ASP A 2 -24.78 -24.74 -35.63
C ASP A 2 -25.77 -23.82 -34.91
N ASP A 3 -26.96 -24.34 -34.62
CA ASP A 3 -27.96 -23.65 -33.83
C ASP A 3 -27.50 -23.69 -32.37
N TRP A 4 -26.98 -22.56 -31.90
CA TRP A 4 -26.62 -22.36 -30.50
C TRP A 4 -27.85 -22.66 -29.63
N THR A 5 -27.74 -23.69 -28.78
CA THR A 5 -28.85 -24.06 -27.93
C THR A 5 -28.97 -23.04 -26.80
N TRP A 6 -30.19 -22.77 -26.34
CA TRP A 6 -30.43 -21.85 -25.22
C TRP A 6 -29.65 -22.25 -23.94
N ASN A 7 -29.29 -23.53 -23.80
CA ASN A 7 -28.47 -24.02 -22.71
C ASN A 7 -27.02 -23.55 -22.81
N ASP A 8 -26.44 -23.48 -24.01
CA ASP A 8 -25.06 -23.01 -24.22
C ASP A 8 -24.91 -21.53 -23.82
N VAL A 9 -25.95 -20.73 -24.06
CA VAL A 9 -26.03 -19.33 -23.60
C VAL A 9 -26.02 -19.26 -22.07
N TRP A 10 -26.83 -20.08 -21.39
CA TRP A 10 -26.86 -20.12 -19.92
C TRP A 10 -25.52 -20.56 -19.32
N TYR A 11 -24.88 -21.57 -19.89
CA TYR A 11 -23.56 -22.01 -19.44
C TYR A 11 -22.50 -20.93 -19.63
N ALA A 12 -22.51 -20.21 -20.76
CA ALA A 12 -21.58 -19.12 -21.01
C ALA A 12 -21.74 -17.99 -19.97
N PHE A 13 -22.97 -17.62 -19.62
CA PHE A 13 -23.22 -16.61 -18.57
C PHE A 13 -22.75 -17.07 -17.19
N LEU A 14 -23.01 -18.32 -16.82
CA LEU A 14 -22.58 -18.87 -15.54
C LEU A 14 -21.04 -18.94 -15.45
N LEU A 15 -20.37 -19.39 -16.51
CA LEU A 15 -18.90 -19.44 -16.58
C LEU A 15 -18.27 -18.05 -16.54
N GLY A 16 -18.86 -17.09 -17.26
CA GLY A 16 -18.43 -15.70 -17.24
C GLY A 16 -18.59 -15.05 -15.85
N GLY A 17 -19.72 -15.28 -15.20
CA GLY A 17 -19.97 -14.76 -13.84
C GLY A 17 -19.04 -15.37 -12.79
N MET A 18 -18.83 -16.70 -12.84
CA MET A 18 -17.93 -17.39 -11.90
C MET A 18 -16.47 -16.99 -12.12
N SER A 19 -15.99 -16.94 -13.36
CA SER A 19 -14.62 -16.52 -13.64
C SER A 19 -14.39 -15.04 -13.28
N GLY A 20 -15.34 -14.16 -13.59
CA GLY A 20 -15.27 -12.74 -13.25
C GLY A 20 -15.24 -12.48 -11.74
N THR A 21 -16.05 -13.20 -10.95
CA THR A 21 -16.05 -13.07 -9.49
C THR A 21 -14.75 -13.59 -8.87
N VAL A 22 -14.23 -14.73 -9.35
CA VAL A 22 -12.95 -15.29 -8.88
C VAL A 22 -11.79 -14.35 -9.20
N VAL A 23 -11.72 -13.84 -10.42
CA VAL A 23 -10.67 -12.90 -10.84
C VAL A 23 -10.82 -11.57 -10.09
N GLY A 24 -12.04 -11.07 -9.91
CA GLY A 24 -12.32 -9.85 -9.15
C GLY A 24 -11.89 -9.95 -7.69
N LEU A 25 -12.22 -11.06 -7.02
CA LEU A 25 -11.79 -11.33 -5.65
C LEU A 25 -10.27 -11.49 -5.53
N LEU A 26 -9.64 -12.15 -6.49
CA LEU A 26 -8.18 -12.29 -6.53
C LEU A 26 -7.48 -10.93 -6.71
N CYS A 27 -7.95 -10.11 -7.67
CA CYS A 27 -7.45 -8.75 -7.87
C CYS A 27 -7.67 -7.89 -6.63
N TYR A 28 -8.86 -7.95 -6.01
CA TYR A 28 -9.15 -7.27 -4.75
C TYR A 28 -8.18 -7.70 -3.65
N TYR A 29 -7.94 -9.00 -3.51
CA TYR A 29 -7.02 -9.54 -2.50
C TYR A 29 -5.59 -9.03 -2.73
N LEU A 30 -5.05 -9.17 -3.94
CA LEU A 30 -3.71 -8.71 -4.30
C LEU A 30 -3.54 -7.20 -4.05
N MET A 31 -4.53 -6.42 -4.47
CA MET A 31 -4.54 -4.98 -4.31
C MET A 31 -4.65 -4.57 -2.83
N SER A 32 -5.46 -5.28 -2.04
CA SER A 32 -5.59 -5.08 -0.59
C SER A 32 -4.33 -5.45 0.20
N VAL A 33 -3.52 -6.39 -0.29
CA VAL A 33 -2.25 -6.78 0.31
C VAL A 33 -1.17 -5.75 0.01
N ARG A 34 -1.14 -5.20 -1.21
CA ARG A 34 -0.17 -4.16 -1.62
C ARG A 34 -0.44 -2.82 -0.93
N MET A 35 -1.69 -2.48 -0.64
CA MET A 35 -2.10 -1.20 -0.02
C MET A 35 -2.21 -1.25 1.50
N ARG A 36 -1.32 -1.94 2.22
CA ARG A 36 -1.23 -1.81 3.69
C ARG A 36 0.04 -1.07 4.11
N PRO A 37 0.15 0.26 3.83
CA PRO A 37 1.25 1.06 4.38
C PRO A 37 1.27 0.97 5.91
N GLY A 38 0.11 0.78 6.55
CA GLY A 38 0.03 0.56 8.00
C GLY A 38 0.76 -0.70 8.49
N ARG A 39 0.79 -1.80 7.71
CA ARG A 39 1.59 -2.99 8.08
C ARG A 39 3.08 -2.71 7.94
N GLU A 40 3.49 -1.96 6.92
CA GLU A 40 4.89 -1.59 6.72
C GLU A 40 5.38 -0.66 7.82
N ILE A 41 4.61 0.37 8.17
CA ILE A 41 4.92 1.28 9.29
C ILE A 41 5.02 0.51 10.61
N MET A 42 4.06 -0.36 10.92
CA MET A 42 4.09 -1.15 12.15
C MET A 42 5.25 -2.15 12.17
N THR A 43 5.62 -2.70 11.01
CA THR A 43 6.81 -3.56 10.88
C THR A 43 8.09 -2.76 11.05
N ALA A 44 8.16 -1.55 10.50
CA ALA A 44 9.29 -0.64 10.66
C ALA A 44 9.47 -0.16 12.11
N ILE A 45 8.37 0.10 12.83
CA ILE A 45 8.40 0.37 14.28
C ILE A 45 8.95 -0.84 15.04
N LYS A 46 8.43 -2.05 14.77
CA LYS A 46 8.91 -3.29 15.41
C LYS A 46 10.38 -3.61 15.10
N ARG A 47 10.90 -3.13 13.97
CA ARG A 47 12.29 -3.35 13.52
C ARG A 47 13.22 -2.19 13.88
N GLU A 48 12.78 -1.24 14.72
CA GLU A 48 13.57 -0.06 15.13
C GLU A 48 14.15 0.73 13.94
N GLN A 49 13.41 0.78 12.83
CA GLN A 49 13.85 1.47 11.61
C GLN A 49 13.61 2.99 11.67
N PHE A 50 12.88 3.47 12.67
CA PHE A 50 12.70 4.89 12.95
C PHE A 50 13.77 5.36 13.92
N TYR A 51 14.57 6.34 13.51
CA TYR A 51 15.58 6.95 14.36
C TYR A 51 15.33 8.45 14.46
N VAL A 52 15.78 9.03 15.57
CA VAL A 52 15.67 10.47 15.83
C VAL A 52 16.91 11.18 15.32
N ALA A 53 16.74 12.17 14.45
CA ALA A 53 17.79 13.05 13.96
C ALA A 53 17.61 14.44 14.58
N TYR A 54 18.72 15.06 14.98
CA TYR A 54 18.73 16.39 15.57
C TYR A 54 19.29 17.39 14.56
N GLN A 55 18.51 18.41 14.24
CA GLN A 55 18.92 19.47 13.34
C GLN A 55 18.97 20.80 14.11
N PRO A 56 20.14 21.45 14.21
CA PRO A 56 20.23 22.76 14.85
C PRO A 56 19.61 23.83 13.96
N VAL A 57 18.79 24.69 14.55
CA VAL A 57 18.25 25.88 13.88
C VAL A 57 19.14 27.05 14.25
N VAL A 58 19.74 27.66 13.23
CA VAL A 58 20.66 28.80 13.38
C VAL A 58 20.00 30.08 12.88
N ASP A 59 20.06 31.12 13.69
CA ASP A 59 19.67 32.47 13.27
C ASP A 59 20.75 33.06 12.36
N THR A 60 20.37 33.46 11.15
CA THR A 60 21.29 34.00 10.13
C THR A 60 21.82 35.40 10.46
N GLN A 61 21.11 36.17 11.30
CA GLN A 61 21.55 37.52 11.70
C GLN A 61 22.46 37.48 12.92
N ALA A 62 22.12 36.66 13.91
CA ALA A 62 22.89 36.55 15.16
C ALA A 62 23.97 35.46 15.13
N LEU A 63 23.99 34.58 14.11
CA LEU A 63 24.91 33.44 13.98
C LEU A 63 24.94 32.55 15.23
N ARG A 64 23.81 32.49 15.94
CA ARG A 64 23.63 31.73 17.18
C ARG A 64 22.63 30.60 16.94
N VAL A 65 22.88 29.47 17.59
CA VAL A 65 21.92 28.36 17.64
C VAL A 65 20.77 28.80 18.53
N THR A 66 19.61 29.03 17.93
CA THR A 66 18.40 29.51 18.62
C THR A 66 17.47 28.37 19.03
N GLY A 67 17.64 27.18 18.45
CA GLY A 67 16.85 26.01 18.81
C GLY A 67 17.37 24.71 18.21
N LEU A 68 16.70 23.63 18.59
CA LEU A 68 16.98 22.27 18.10
C LEU A 68 15.67 21.66 17.58
N GLU A 69 15.66 21.26 16.32
CA GLU A 69 14.56 20.50 15.75
C GLU A 69 14.85 19.00 15.88
N VAL A 70 13.85 18.27 16.38
CA VAL A 70 13.89 16.82 16.53
C VAL A 70 13.07 16.23 15.39
N LEU A 71 13.72 15.51 14.48
CA LEU A 71 13.12 14.94 13.29
C LEU A 71 13.10 13.41 13.40
N LEU A 72 11.94 12.80 13.20
CA LEU A 72 11.84 11.35 13.08
C LEU A 72 12.15 10.94 11.63
N ARG A 73 13.17 10.11 11.44
CA ARG A 73 13.59 9.63 10.12
C ARG A 73 13.37 8.12 10.03
N TRP A 74 12.81 7.67 8.92
CA TRP A 74 12.65 6.25 8.63
C TRP A 74 13.80 5.77 7.75
N ARG A 75 14.61 4.84 8.24
CA ARG A 75 15.59 4.11 7.44
C ARG A 75 14.92 2.88 6.82
N HIS A 76 14.41 3.07 5.60
CA HIS A 76 13.90 1.96 4.81
C HIS A 76 15.07 1.06 4.34
N PRO A 77 14.96 -0.28 4.45
CA PRO A 77 15.94 -1.21 3.91
C PRO A 77 15.88 -1.30 2.38
#